data_AF-A0A3M1T5P9-F1
#
_entry.id   AF-A0A3M1T5P9-F1
#
_cell.length_a   1.000
_cell.length_b   1.000
_cell.length_c   1.000
_cell.angle_alpha   90.00
_cell.angle_beta   90.00
_cell.angle_gamma   90.00
#
_symmetry.space_group_name_H-M   'P 1'
#
loop_
_entity.id
_entity.type
_entity.pdbx_description
1 polymer ?
#
loop_
_entity_poly.entity_id
_entity_poly.type
_entity_poly.pdbx_seq_one_letter_code
_entity_poly.pdbx_strand_id
1 'polypeptide(L)'
;MAYFLKERYINLLTDLGFKRVFGTEPNKALLIDFLNALLPSQHRLRDVTYKSNENLGNTALDCEVFYDKLKFIYIELPKFTKTLEQLETHLDKWLFLLKHLPDLTDIPPPLQESIFSRLFEVAELANFSPPERDSYENSLKYYRDLNNVVNTSREESREEGRREGTRRVILRLLSRTLGELPSPIPERIDRLSGEQLEALSEALLDFSTLQDLQAWLEEISAEFLEDVDR
;
A
#
# COMPACT_ATOMS: atom_id res chain seq x y z
N MET A 1 -11.77 -14.74 24.07
CA MET A 1 -10.32 -14.41 24.11
C MET A 1 -10.18 -12.97 23.65
N ALA A 2 -9.88 -12.04 24.56
CA ALA A 2 -9.67 -10.64 24.19
C ALA A 2 -8.33 -10.53 23.46
N TYR A 3 -8.35 -10.15 22.18
CA TYR A 3 -7.14 -9.77 21.46
C TYR A 3 -6.65 -8.46 22.10
N PHE A 4 -5.57 -8.52 22.88
CA PHE A 4 -4.91 -7.31 23.33
C PHE A 4 -4.23 -6.66 22.11
N LEU A 5 -4.75 -5.50 21.68
CA LEU A 5 -4.02 -4.60 20.80
C LEU A 5 -2.66 -4.31 21.44
N LYS A 6 -1.59 -4.72 20.75
CA LYS A 6 -0.20 -4.42 21.14
C LYS A 6 0.15 -2.94 20.86
N GLU A 7 -0.67 -2.27 20.06
CA GLU A 7 -0.51 -0.88 19.64
C GLU A 7 -0.88 0.08 20.78
N ARG A 8 -0.05 1.10 21.01
CA ARG A 8 -0.31 2.15 22.00
C ARG A 8 -1.19 3.27 21.42
N TYR A 9 -0.98 3.59 20.16
CA TYR A 9 -1.66 4.68 19.45
C TYR A 9 -2.49 4.16 18.28
N ILE A 10 -3.51 4.92 17.90
CA ILE A 10 -4.38 4.61 16.76
C ILE A 10 -3.67 4.77 15.40
N ASN A 11 -4.17 4.03 14.41
CA ASN A 11 -3.81 4.17 13.01
C ASN A 11 -4.60 5.30 12.33
N LEU A 12 -3.92 6.37 11.95
CA LEU A 12 -4.49 7.54 11.26
C LEU A 12 -4.93 7.27 9.82
N LEU A 13 -4.56 6.13 9.24
CA LEU A 13 -5.02 5.71 7.91
C LEU A 13 -6.38 5.02 7.95
N THR A 14 -6.91 4.74 9.14
CA THR A 14 -8.30 4.33 9.32
C THR A 14 -9.23 5.55 9.31
N ASP A 15 -10.43 5.40 8.78
CA ASP A 15 -11.43 6.49 8.75
C ASP A 15 -11.73 7.03 10.16
N LEU A 16 -11.88 6.13 11.14
CA LEU A 16 -12.13 6.52 12.53
C LEU A 16 -10.92 7.20 13.15
N GLY A 17 -9.70 6.69 12.92
CA GLY A 17 -8.48 7.28 13.44
C GLY A 17 -8.24 8.68 12.90
N PHE A 18 -8.45 8.87 11.59
CA PHE A 18 -8.38 10.18 10.96
C PHE A 18 -9.41 11.16 11.53
N LYS A 19 -10.68 10.76 11.62
CA LYS A 19 -11.76 11.60 12.17
C LYS A 19 -11.55 11.94 13.64
N ARG A 20 -10.97 11.02 14.42
CA ARG A 20 -10.65 11.27 15.83
C ARG A 20 -9.65 12.42 15.99
N VAL A 21 -8.57 12.39 15.20
CA VAL A 21 -7.50 13.40 15.28
C VAL A 21 -7.89 14.71 14.59
N PHE A 22 -8.53 14.66 13.43
CA PHE A 22 -8.75 15.85 12.60
C PHE A 22 -10.20 16.27 12.45
N GLY A 23 -11.17 15.49 12.92
CA GLY A 23 -12.60 15.68 12.65
C GLY A 23 -13.41 16.27 13.79
N THR A 24 -12.76 16.77 14.85
CA THR A 24 -13.46 17.34 16.01
C THR A 24 -13.00 18.77 16.30
N GLU A 25 -13.91 19.60 16.81
CA GLU A 25 -13.61 21.00 17.18
C GLU A 25 -12.45 21.14 18.18
N PRO A 26 -12.34 20.31 19.24
CA PRO A 26 -11.21 20.39 20.17
C PRO A 26 -9.84 20.13 19.52
N ASN A 27 -9.82 19.39 18.41
CA ASN A 27 -8.59 19.00 17.73
C ASN A 27 -8.36 19.79 16.43
N LYS A 28 -9.18 20.81 16.18
CA LYS A 28 -9.12 21.67 14.99
C LYS A 28 -7.76 22.32 14.77
N ALA A 29 -7.03 22.63 15.85
CA ALA A 29 -5.66 23.13 15.78
C ALA A 29 -4.71 22.14 15.08
N LEU A 30 -4.89 20.82 15.28
CA LEU A 30 -4.09 19.78 14.60
C LEU A 30 -4.34 19.79 13.09
N LEU A 31 -5.61 19.94 12.68
CA LEU A 31 -5.95 20.01 11.26
C LEU A 31 -5.38 21.26 10.61
N ILE A 32 -5.51 22.42 11.25
CA ILE A 32 -4.94 23.68 10.75
C ILE A 32 -3.42 23.57 10.62
N ASP A 33 -2.76 22.98 11.61
CA ASP A 33 -1.32 22.82 11.63
C ASP A 33 -0.84 21.87 10.52
N PHE A 34 -1.48 20.71 10.37
CA PHE A 34 -1.19 19.77 9.27
C PHE A 34 -1.42 20.41 7.89
N LEU A 35 -2.55 21.09 7.69
CA LEU A 35 -2.85 21.77 6.42
C LEU A 35 -1.86 22.90 6.13
N ASN A 36 -1.40 23.63 7.14
CA ASN A 36 -0.37 24.64 6.98
C ASN A 36 1.01 24.07 6.67
N ALA A 37 1.30 22.83 7.11
CA ALA A 37 2.50 22.11 6.69
C ALA A 37 2.42 21.67 5.22
N LEU A 38 1.21 21.37 4.74
CA LEU A 38 0.96 20.89 3.37
C LEU A 38 0.84 22.02 2.34
N LEU A 39 0.23 23.14 2.73
CA LEU A 39 -0.05 24.26 1.84
C LEU A 39 1.16 25.18 1.68
N PRO A 40 1.35 25.80 0.50
CA PRO A 40 2.38 26.81 0.31
C PRO A 40 2.23 27.96 1.31
N SER A 41 3.34 28.56 1.74
CA SER A 41 3.38 29.60 2.78
C SER A 41 2.43 30.78 2.56
N GLN A 42 2.12 31.12 1.30
CA GLN A 42 1.19 32.18 0.93
C GLN A 42 -0.29 31.86 1.22
N HIS A 43 -0.66 30.59 1.46
CA HIS A 43 -2.02 30.12 1.72
C HIS A 43 -2.23 29.69 3.18
N ARG A 44 -1.54 30.33 4.12
CA ARG A 44 -1.62 29.97 5.53
C ARG A 44 -3.04 30.12 6.07
N LEU A 45 -3.61 29.01 6.50
CA LEU A 45 -4.92 28.92 7.10
C LEU A 45 -4.90 29.49 8.52
N ARG A 46 -5.86 30.35 8.80
CA ARG A 46 -6.13 30.88 10.15
C ARG A 46 -7.22 30.08 10.87
N ASP A 47 -8.19 29.59 10.11
CA ASP A 47 -9.33 28.88 10.65
C ASP A 47 -9.90 27.89 9.61
N VAL A 48 -10.65 26.90 10.09
CA VAL A 48 -11.38 25.92 9.28
C VAL A 48 -12.78 25.70 9.85
N THR A 49 -13.77 25.40 9.02
CA THR A 49 -15.12 25.08 9.50
C THR A 49 -15.53 23.74 8.93
N TYR A 50 -15.93 22.80 9.80
CA TYR A 50 -16.48 21.53 9.34
C TYR A 50 -17.88 21.79 8.77
N LYS A 51 -18.07 21.47 7.50
CA LYS A 51 -19.39 21.47 6.85
C LYS A 51 -19.95 20.06 6.85
N SER A 52 -21.28 19.93 6.94
CA SER A 52 -21.95 18.65 6.74
C SER A 52 -21.75 18.17 5.30
N ASN A 53 -21.51 16.86 5.13
CA ASN A 53 -21.41 16.22 3.82
C ASN A 53 -22.78 16.11 3.11
N GLU A 54 -23.88 16.44 3.79
CA GLU A 54 -25.27 16.24 3.33
C GLU A 54 -26.01 17.56 3.08
N ASN A 55 -25.37 18.57 2.50
CA ASN A 55 -26.11 19.70 1.95
C ASN A 55 -26.62 19.33 0.55
N LEU A 56 -27.73 18.58 0.50
CA LEU A 56 -28.54 18.48 -0.70
C LEU A 56 -29.07 19.89 -0.99
N GLY A 57 -28.75 20.43 -2.16
CA GLY A 57 -29.33 21.69 -2.61
C GLY A 57 -30.85 21.55 -2.64
N ASN A 58 -31.55 22.34 -1.82
CA ASN A 58 -33.01 22.27 -1.71
C ASN A 58 -33.69 23.18 -2.75
N THR A 59 -32.93 24.07 -3.38
CA THR A 59 -33.42 25.04 -4.36
C THR A 59 -32.54 25.08 -5.60
N ALA A 60 -33.07 25.57 -6.72
CA ALA A 60 -32.31 25.71 -7.98
C ALA A 60 -31.10 26.67 -7.86
N LEU A 61 -31.08 27.53 -6.84
CA LEU A 61 -29.95 28.40 -6.49
C LEU A 61 -28.81 27.66 -5.78
N ASP A 62 -29.09 26.49 -5.19
CA ASP A 62 -28.07 25.66 -4.51
C ASP A 62 -27.28 24.78 -5.50
N CYS A 63 -27.66 24.78 -6.78
CA CYS A 63 -26.97 24.08 -7.86
C CYS A 63 -25.91 24.95 -8.56
N GLU A 64 -25.39 25.97 -7.88
CA GLU A 64 -24.26 26.77 -8.36
C GLU A 64 -22.92 26.09 -8.03
N VAL A 65 -21.89 26.40 -8.81
CA VAL A 65 -20.52 25.93 -8.55
C VAL A 65 -20.07 26.45 -7.19
N PHE A 66 -20.06 25.57 -6.18
CA PHE A 66 -19.73 25.90 -4.79
C PHE A 66 -18.36 26.59 -4.63
N TYR A 67 -17.38 26.22 -5.46
CA TYR A 67 -16.08 26.87 -5.52
C TYR A 67 -15.35 26.51 -6.82
N ASP A 68 -14.82 27.51 -7.54
CA ASP A 68 -14.14 27.37 -8.84
C ASP A 68 -12.63 27.07 -8.72
N LYS A 69 -12.09 27.06 -7.50
CA LYS A 69 -10.67 26.83 -7.20
C LYS A 69 -10.44 25.49 -6.49
N LEU A 70 -10.97 24.42 -7.07
CA LEU A 70 -10.74 23.07 -6.57
C LEU A 70 -9.26 22.69 -6.76
N LYS A 71 -8.55 22.48 -5.66
CA LYS A 71 -7.15 22.06 -5.65
C LYS A 71 -7.05 20.67 -5.03
N PHE A 72 -6.51 19.72 -5.80
CA PHE A 72 -6.18 18.40 -5.30
C PHE A 72 -4.71 18.35 -4.91
N ILE A 73 -4.44 17.83 -3.71
CA ILE A 73 -3.09 17.52 -3.24
C ILE A 73 -3.06 16.03 -2.94
N TYR A 74 -2.27 15.29 -3.69
CA TYR A 74 -2.10 13.85 -3.50
C TYR A 74 -0.82 13.62 -2.69
N ILE A 75 -0.94 12.87 -1.60
CA ILE A 75 0.18 12.45 -0.76
C ILE A 75 0.35 10.94 -0.90
N GLU A 76 1.48 10.52 -1.45
CA GLU A 76 1.82 9.10 -1.59
C GLU A 76 2.73 8.65 -0.44
N LEU A 77 2.13 8.25 0.68
CA LEU A 77 2.86 7.74 1.86
C LEU A 77 3.81 6.56 1.60
N PRO A 78 3.57 5.65 0.63
CA PRO A 78 4.55 4.61 0.29
C PRO A 78 5.91 5.16 -0.16
N LYS A 79 5.94 6.35 -0.79
CA LYS A 79 7.18 7.01 -1.24
C LYS A 79 7.91 7.74 -0.11
N PHE A 80 7.30 7.92 1.06
CA PHE A 80 7.94 8.51 2.22
C PHE A 80 8.83 7.48 2.92
N THR A 81 10.15 7.62 2.80
CA THR A 81 11.14 6.65 3.33
C THR A 81 12.08 7.25 4.38
N LYS A 82 11.84 8.50 4.81
CA LYS A 82 12.69 9.19 5.79
C LYS A 82 12.58 8.55 7.17
N THR A 83 13.71 8.40 7.86
CA THR A 83 13.78 7.95 9.26
C THR A 83 13.65 9.12 10.23
N LEU A 84 13.58 8.84 11.54
CA LEU A 84 13.45 9.85 12.60
C LEU A 84 14.57 10.90 12.57
N GLU A 85 15.79 10.51 12.19
CA GLU A 85 16.96 11.37 12.10
C GLU A 85 16.93 12.28 10.87
N GLN A 86 16.13 11.92 9.86
CA GLN A 86 16.03 12.61 8.57
C GLN A 86 14.82 13.55 8.52
N LEU A 87 14.11 13.74 9.63
CA LEU A 87 12.94 14.63 9.72
C LEU A 87 13.40 16.09 9.82
N GLU A 88 13.51 16.75 8.66
CA GLU A 88 13.95 18.14 8.55
C GLU A 88 12.80 19.14 8.65
N THR A 89 11.68 18.84 7.99
CA THR A 89 10.56 19.77 7.86
C THR A 89 9.37 19.41 8.75
N HIS A 90 8.52 20.40 9.02
CA HIS A 90 7.27 20.17 9.76
C HIS A 90 6.35 19.19 9.04
N LEU A 91 6.35 19.23 7.70
CA LEU A 91 5.63 18.25 6.89
C LEU A 91 6.21 16.85 7.04
N ASP A 92 7.53 16.69 7.08
CA ASP A 92 8.15 15.37 7.30
C ASP A 92 7.69 14.74 8.61
N LYS A 93 7.59 15.53 9.68
CA LYS A 93 7.09 15.07 10.99
C LYS A 93 5.64 14.59 10.90
N TRP A 94 4.78 15.35 10.23
CA TRP A 94 3.40 14.95 9.98
C TRP A 94 3.28 13.68 9.14
N LEU A 95 4.05 13.57 8.05
CA LEU A 95 4.05 12.39 7.19
C LEU A 95 4.59 11.16 7.93
N PHE A 96 5.60 11.34 8.78
CA PHE A 96 6.12 10.30 9.65
C PHE A 96 5.04 9.82 10.63
N LEU A 97 4.36 10.74 11.33
CA LEU A 97 3.26 10.40 12.24
C LEU A 97 2.11 9.68 11.54
N LEU A 98 1.67 10.17 10.37
CA LEU A 98 0.61 9.52 9.58
C LEU A 98 0.95 8.07 9.22
N LYS A 99 2.24 7.77 9.01
CA LYS A 99 2.70 6.45 8.59
C LYS A 99 3.04 5.52 9.75
N HIS A 100 3.63 6.04 10.82
CA HIS A 100 4.30 5.24 11.86
C HIS A 100 3.69 5.36 13.26
N LEU A 101 2.65 6.19 13.46
CA LEU A 101 2.07 6.39 14.79
C LEU A 101 1.69 5.09 15.54
N PRO A 102 1.06 4.07 14.90
CA PRO A 102 0.76 2.79 15.57
C PRO A 102 1.99 2.00 16.03
N ASP A 103 3.12 2.21 15.36
CA ASP A 103 4.38 1.49 15.60
C ASP A 103 5.16 2.11 16.78
N LEU A 104 4.79 3.32 17.22
CA LEU A 104 5.48 4.03 18.29
C LEU A 104 5.07 3.50 19.67
N THR A 105 6.07 3.16 20.49
CA THR A 105 5.88 2.88 21.92
C THR A 105 5.96 4.13 22.77
N ASP A 106 6.82 5.08 22.38
CA ASP A 106 7.12 6.31 23.10
C ASP A 106 7.25 7.48 22.11
N ILE A 107 7.13 8.71 22.62
CA ILE A 107 7.23 9.93 21.83
C ILE A 107 8.71 10.23 21.49
N PRO A 108 9.14 10.11 20.23
CA PRO A 108 10.53 10.36 19.83
C PRO A 108 10.93 11.83 20.06
N PRO A 109 12.19 12.13 20.42
CA PRO A 109 12.64 13.50 20.70
C PRO A 109 12.30 14.53 19.60
N PRO A 110 12.42 14.22 18.29
CA PRO A 110 12.07 15.17 17.23
C PRO A 110 10.58 15.57 17.17
N LEU A 111 9.72 14.82 17.86
CA LEU A 111 8.25 14.94 17.85
C LEU A 111 7.69 15.39 19.21
N GLN A 112 8.53 15.81 20.16
CA GLN A 112 8.10 16.31 21.48
C GLN A 112 7.61 17.77 21.46
N GLU A 113 7.13 18.25 20.32
CA GLU A 113 6.59 19.59 20.18
C GLU A 113 5.19 19.71 20.78
N SER A 114 4.82 20.91 21.21
CA SER A 114 3.56 21.18 21.90
C SER A 114 2.33 20.79 21.08
N ILE A 115 2.38 20.98 19.75
CA ILE A 115 1.28 20.58 18.86
C ILE A 115 1.11 19.05 18.84
N PHE A 116 2.20 18.30 18.83
CA PHE A 116 2.16 16.84 18.79
C PHE A 116 1.82 16.21 20.13
N SER A 117 2.12 16.87 21.26
CA SER A 117 1.66 16.40 22.58
C SER A 117 0.14 16.19 22.61
N ARG A 118 -0.63 17.10 21.99
CA ARG A 118 -2.08 16.96 21.86
C ARG A 118 -2.47 15.81 20.92
N LEU A 119 -1.73 15.61 19.83
CA LEU A 119 -1.94 14.48 18.94
C LEU A 119 -1.76 13.14 19.66
N PHE A 120 -0.67 12.98 20.42
CA PHE A 120 -0.40 11.74 21.15
C PHE A 120 -1.45 11.47 22.22
N GLU A 121 -1.91 12.50 22.93
CA GLU A 121 -3.00 12.39 23.92
C GLU A 121 -4.30 11.88 23.28
N VAL A 122 -4.70 12.44 22.14
CA VAL A 122 -5.92 12.07 21.42
C VAL A 122 -5.80 10.68 20.78
N ALA A 123 -4.60 10.32 20.34
CA ALA A 123 -4.32 9.07 19.64
C ALA A 123 -4.14 7.87 20.57
N GLU A 124 -3.92 8.08 21.86
CA GLU A 124 -3.64 7.01 22.81
C GLU A 124 -4.87 6.13 23.06
N LEU A 125 -4.76 4.84 22.73
CA LEU A 125 -5.86 3.86 22.85
C LEU A 125 -6.33 3.66 24.30
N ALA A 126 -5.45 3.92 25.27
CA ALA A 126 -5.80 3.87 26.68
C ALA A 126 -6.98 4.82 27.02
N ASN A 127 -7.11 5.94 26.31
CA ASN A 127 -8.15 6.93 26.52
C ASN A 127 -9.51 6.57 25.89
N PHE A 128 -9.60 5.45 25.17
CA PHE A 128 -10.83 5.04 24.51
C PHE A 128 -11.74 4.29 25.49
N SER A 129 -13.02 4.66 25.49
CA SER A 129 -14.08 3.87 26.12
C SER A 129 -14.27 2.52 25.38
N PRO A 130 -14.82 1.49 26.03
CA PRO A 130 -15.10 0.20 25.38
C PRO A 130 -15.82 0.31 24.01
N PRO A 131 -16.94 1.06 23.86
CA PRO A 131 -17.60 1.17 22.55
C PRO A 131 -16.77 1.91 21.50
N GLU A 132 -15.93 2.87 21.89
CA GLU A 132 -15.00 3.53 20.98
C GLU A 132 -13.90 2.58 20.52
N ARG A 133 -13.40 1.71 21.41
CA ARG A 133 -12.42 0.67 21.06
C ARG A 133 -13.01 -0.31 20.06
N ASP A 134 -14.21 -0.81 20.31
CA ASP A 134 -14.89 -1.73 19.39
C ASP A 134 -15.10 -1.09 18.01
N SER A 135 -15.47 0.20 17.97
CA SER A 135 -15.63 0.96 16.73
C SER A 135 -14.30 1.11 15.99
N TYR A 136 -13.21 1.39 16.71
CA TYR A 136 -11.86 1.46 16.15
C TYR A 136 -11.39 0.11 15.61
N GLU A 137 -11.59 -0.98 16.36
CA GLU A 137 -11.23 -2.33 15.93
C GLU A 137 -11.94 -2.74 14.64
N ASN A 138 -13.23 -2.41 14.52
CA ASN A 138 -13.99 -2.62 13.28
C ASN A 138 -13.42 -1.80 12.10
N SER A 139 -13.05 -0.54 12.34
CA SER A 139 -12.41 0.31 11.31
C SER A 139 -11.03 -0.24 10.89
N LEU A 140 -10.26 -0.72 11.85
CA LEU A 140 -8.94 -1.31 11.62
C LEU A 140 -9.03 -2.64 10.86
N LYS A 141 -10.02 -3.48 11.18
CA LYS A 141 -10.32 -4.69 10.41
C LYS A 141 -10.60 -4.37 8.94
N TYR A 142 -11.51 -3.43 8.68
CA TYR A 142 -11.84 -3.02 7.31
C TYR A 142 -10.61 -2.50 6.55
N TYR A 143 -9.79 -1.67 7.20
CA TYR A 143 -8.54 -1.18 6.64
C TYR A 143 -7.56 -2.32 6.30
N ARG A 144 -7.40 -3.31 7.19
CA ARG A 144 -6.54 -4.48 6.97
C ARG A 144 -7.06 -5.36 5.83
N ASP A 145 -8.36 -5.60 5.76
CA ASP A 145 -8.98 -6.38 4.69
C ASP A 145 -8.72 -5.73 3.31
N LEU A 146 -8.94 -4.41 3.20
CA LEU A 146 -8.64 -3.67 1.97
C LEU A 146 -7.16 -3.74 1.58
N ASN A 147 -6.25 -3.52 2.53
CA ASN A 147 -4.82 -3.58 2.26
C ASN A 147 -4.38 -4.98 1.81
N ASN A 148 -4.91 -6.03 2.42
CA ASN A 148 -4.59 -7.40 2.04
C ASN A 148 -5.03 -7.68 0.59
N VAL A 149 -6.26 -7.29 0.22
CA VAL A 149 -6.76 -7.45 -1.16
C VAL A 149 -5.86 -6.72 -2.16
N VAL A 150 -5.52 -5.45 -1.87
CA VAL A 150 -4.69 -4.63 -2.77
C VAL A 150 -3.26 -5.18 -2.87
N ASN A 151 -2.66 -5.59 -1.75
CA ASN A 151 -1.29 -6.10 -1.73
C ASN A 151 -1.18 -7.45 -2.44
N THR A 152 -2.10 -8.38 -2.19
CA THR A 152 -2.13 -9.67 -2.89
C THR A 152 -2.29 -9.46 -4.40
N SER A 153 -3.22 -8.60 -4.81
CA SER A 153 -3.42 -8.29 -6.24
C SER A 153 -2.15 -7.72 -6.90
N ARG A 154 -1.43 -6.85 -6.18
CA ARG A 154 -0.17 -6.25 -6.68
C ARG A 154 0.95 -7.27 -6.79
N GLU A 155 1.09 -8.13 -5.79
CA GLU A 155 2.13 -9.16 -5.78
C GLU A 155 1.89 -10.18 -6.89
N GLU A 156 0.67 -10.68 -7.03
CA GLU A 156 0.27 -11.59 -8.11
C GLU A 156 0.50 -10.96 -9.50
N SER A 157 0.11 -9.69 -9.68
CA SER A 157 0.32 -8.97 -10.94
C SER A 157 1.81 -8.81 -11.27
N ARG A 158 2.63 -8.55 -10.25
CA ARG A 158 4.09 -8.40 -10.41
C ARG A 158 4.73 -9.73 -10.75
N GLU A 159 4.31 -10.80 -10.08
CA GLU A 159 4.82 -12.14 -10.31
C GLU A 159 4.44 -12.64 -11.71
N GLU A 160 3.20 -12.44 -12.15
CA GLU A 160 2.80 -12.78 -13.52
C GLU A 160 3.58 -11.95 -14.55
N GLY A 161 3.72 -10.64 -14.35
CA GLY A 161 4.52 -9.79 -15.25
C GLY A 161 5.98 -10.23 -15.33
N ARG A 162 6.55 -10.76 -14.23
CA ARG A 162 7.88 -11.38 -14.23
C ARG A 162 7.87 -12.68 -15.04
N ARG A 163 6.89 -13.57 -14.82
CA ARG A 163 6.77 -14.84 -15.55
C ARG A 163 6.61 -14.62 -17.06
N GLU A 164 5.72 -13.73 -17.47
CA GLU A 164 5.54 -13.35 -18.89
C GLU A 164 6.84 -12.79 -19.49
N GLY A 165 7.54 -11.92 -18.75
CA GLY A 165 8.84 -11.38 -19.14
C GLY A 165 9.89 -12.47 -19.35
N THR A 166 10.01 -13.41 -18.40
CA THR A 166 10.95 -14.55 -18.48
C THR A 166 10.61 -15.46 -19.65
N ARG A 167 9.34 -15.86 -19.81
CA ARG A 167 8.88 -16.68 -20.96
C ARG A 167 9.26 -16.03 -22.28
N ARG A 168 8.97 -14.73 -22.43
CA ARG A 168 9.29 -13.97 -23.64
C ARG A 168 10.78 -13.96 -23.94
N VAL A 169 11.63 -13.82 -22.93
CA VAL A 169 13.09 -13.86 -23.10
C VAL A 169 13.56 -15.26 -23.48
N ILE A 170 13.10 -16.29 -22.79
CA ILE A 170 13.45 -17.69 -23.07
C ILE A 170 13.07 -18.07 -24.51
N LEU A 171 11.81 -17.81 -24.90
CA LEU A 171 11.34 -18.11 -26.26
C LEU A 171 12.18 -17.38 -27.32
N ARG A 172 12.56 -16.13 -27.07
CA ARG A 172 13.42 -15.35 -27.97
C ARG A 172 14.83 -15.92 -28.05
N LEU A 173 15.41 -16.36 -26.94
CA LEU A 173 16.75 -16.95 -26.91
C LEU A 173 16.76 -18.31 -27.61
N LEU A 174 15.82 -19.19 -27.28
CA LEU A 174 15.65 -20.50 -27.92
C LEU A 174 15.41 -20.37 -29.42
N SER A 175 14.59 -19.41 -29.85
CA SER A 175 14.37 -19.16 -31.28
C SER A 175 15.63 -18.69 -32.00
N ARG A 176 16.51 -17.97 -31.29
CA ARG A 176 17.79 -17.49 -31.82
C ARG A 176 18.85 -18.59 -31.87
N THR A 177 18.87 -19.50 -30.89
CA THR A 177 19.89 -20.56 -30.78
C THR A 177 19.52 -21.81 -31.59
N LEU A 178 18.25 -22.22 -31.57
CA LEU A 178 17.77 -23.47 -32.16
C LEU A 178 16.98 -23.28 -33.47
N GLY A 179 16.68 -22.03 -33.85
CA GLY A 179 15.84 -21.71 -35.01
C GLY A 179 14.34 -21.67 -34.68
N GLU A 180 13.48 -21.81 -35.69
CA GLU A 180 12.03 -21.78 -35.45
C GLU A 180 11.59 -22.91 -34.50
N LEU A 181 10.88 -22.54 -33.43
CA LEU A 181 10.36 -23.48 -32.44
C LEU A 181 9.02 -24.06 -32.94
N PRO A 182 8.94 -25.36 -33.28
CA PRO A 182 7.68 -25.97 -33.70
C PRO A 182 6.69 -26.07 -32.53
N SER A 183 5.38 -25.93 -32.82
CA SER A 183 4.33 -26.36 -31.89
C SER A 183 4.51 -27.87 -31.60
N PRO A 184 4.36 -28.33 -30.34
CA PRO A 184 3.77 -27.64 -29.19
C PRO A 184 4.78 -26.99 -28.22
N ILE A 185 6.03 -26.74 -28.62
CA ILE A 185 7.08 -26.25 -27.69
C ILE A 185 6.72 -24.90 -27.04
N PRO A 186 6.29 -23.86 -27.79
CA PRO A 186 5.89 -22.59 -27.15
C PRO A 186 4.73 -22.75 -26.16
N GLU A 187 3.73 -23.57 -26.50
CA GLU A 187 2.57 -23.84 -25.64
C GLU A 187 2.95 -24.59 -24.36
N ARG A 188 3.97 -25.45 -24.41
CA ARG A 188 4.52 -26.11 -23.21
C ARG A 188 5.25 -25.12 -22.32
N ILE A 189 6.07 -24.24 -22.90
CA ILE A 189 6.81 -23.20 -22.16
C ILE A 189 5.85 -22.20 -21.49
N ASP A 190 4.74 -21.85 -22.14
CA ASP A 190 3.72 -20.96 -21.57
C ASP A 190 3.05 -21.55 -20.31
N ARG A 191 3.00 -22.88 -20.19
CA ARG A 191 2.41 -23.58 -19.04
C ARG A 191 3.39 -23.84 -17.89
N LEU A 192 4.68 -23.56 -18.08
CA LEU A 192 5.68 -23.76 -17.04
C LEU A 192 5.46 -22.81 -15.86
N SER A 193 5.72 -23.33 -14.65
CA SER A 193 5.75 -22.56 -13.41
C SER A 193 6.92 -21.57 -13.38
N GLY A 194 6.90 -20.62 -12.44
CA GLY A 194 8.00 -19.67 -12.27
C GLY A 194 9.35 -20.36 -12.01
N GLU A 195 9.36 -21.42 -11.22
CA GLU A 195 10.56 -22.22 -10.89
C GLU A 195 11.06 -23.00 -12.11
N GLN A 196 10.15 -23.61 -12.87
CA GLN A 196 10.50 -24.33 -14.10
C GLN A 196 11.08 -23.38 -15.16
N LEU A 197 10.56 -22.15 -15.25
CA LEU A 197 11.13 -21.14 -16.15
C LEU A 197 12.53 -20.71 -15.72
N GLU A 198 12.80 -20.63 -14.42
CA GLU A 198 14.14 -20.35 -13.89
C GLU A 198 15.09 -21.52 -14.18
N ALA A 199 14.67 -22.76 -13.94
CA ALA A 199 15.45 -23.94 -14.29
C ALA A 199 15.73 -24.02 -15.80
N LEU A 200 14.72 -23.73 -16.64
CA LEU A 200 14.89 -23.64 -18.09
C LEU A 200 15.86 -22.51 -18.47
N SER A 201 15.87 -21.40 -17.74
CA SER A 201 16.77 -20.27 -17.99
C SER A 201 18.24 -20.62 -17.81
N GLU A 202 18.54 -21.55 -16.91
CA GLU A 202 19.89 -22.09 -16.69
C GLU A 202 20.23 -23.16 -17.73
N ALA A 203 19.34 -24.15 -17.90
CA ALA A 203 19.55 -25.28 -18.79
C ALA A 203 19.62 -24.88 -20.28
N LEU A 204 18.95 -23.79 -20.69
CA LEU A 204 18.93 -23.37 -22.08
C LEU A 204 20.31 -23.04 -22.66
N LEU A 205 21.29 -22.73 -21.80
CA LEU A 205 22.66 -22.43 -22.22
C LEU A 205 23.41 -23.67 -22.72
N ASP A 206 22.98 -24.86 -22.30
CA ASP A 206 23.62 -26.13 -22.66
C ASP A 206 22.96 -26.79 -23.90
N PHE A 207 21.83 -26.26 -24.37
CA PHE A 207 21.11 -26.83 -25.51
C PHE A 207 21.82 -26.53 -26.83
N SER A 208 22.09 -27.59 -27.59
CA SER A 208 22.68 -27.49 -28.94
C SER A 208 21.68 -27.85 -30.04
N THR A 209 20.61 -28.58 -29.70
CA THR A 209 19.59 -29.06 -30.65
C THR A 209 18.17 -28.95 -30.08
N LEU A 210 17.17 -29.04 -30.96
CA LEU A 210 15.77 -29.12 -30.55
C LEU A 210 15.45 -30.39 -29.74
N GLN A 211 16.21 -31.47 -29.93
CA GLN A 211 16.03 -32.70 -29.15
C GLN A 211 16.42 -32.52 -27.68
N ASP A 212 17.46 -31.73 -27.39
CA ASP A 212 17.89 -31.44 -26.01
C ASP A 212 16.76 -30.74 -25.23
N LEU A 213 16.15 -29.73 -25.86
CA LEU A 213 15.00 -29.01 -25.31
C LEU A 213 13.77 -29.92 -25.13
N GLN A 214 13.49 -30.79 -26.10
CA GLN A 214 12.36 -31.72 -26.02
C GLN A 214 12.51 -32.72 -24.88
N ALA A 215 13.71 -33.31 -24.74
CA ALA A 215 14.03 -34.24 -23.66
C ALA A 215 13.90 -33.57 -22.29
N TRP A 216 14.45 -32.36 -22.13
CA TRP A 216 14.33 -31.59 -20.90
C TRP A 216 12.87 -31.28 -20.54
N LEU A 217 12.07 -30.85 -21.51
CA LEU A 217 10.65 -30.57 -21.29
C LEU A 217 9.86 -31.84 -20.92
N GLU A 218 10.25 -33.01 -21.43
CA GLU A 218 9.65 -34.31 -21.09
C GLU A 218 10.01 -34.74 -19.67
N GLU A 219 11.27 -34.59 -19.26
CA GLU A 219 11.75 -34.88 -17.90
C GLU A 219 11.01 -34.04 -16.85
N ILE A 220 10.94 -32.73 -17.06
CA ILE A 220 10.21 -31.79 -16.18
C ILE A 220 8.71 -32.12 -16.11
N SER A 221 8.12 -32.61 -17.20
CA SER A 221 6.70 -33.01 -17.21
C SER A 221 6.43 -34.33 -16.50
N ALA A 222 7.43 -35.22 -16.43
CA ALA A 222 7.33 -36.50 -15.74
C ALA A 222 7.52 -36.35 -14.22
N GLU A 223 8.43 -35.47 -13.80
CA GLU A 223 8.73 -35.19 -12.38
C GLU A 223 7.50 -34.63 -11.62
N PHE A 224 6.62 -33.90 -12.31
CA PHE A 224 5.43 -33.28 -11.71
C PHE A 224 4.16 -34.17 -11.70
N LEU A 225 4.19 -35.36 -12.31
CA LEU A 225 3.09 -36.33 -12.17
C LEU A 225 3.18 -37.11 -10.85
N GLU A 226 4.31 -37.07 -10.14
CA GLU A 226 4.47 -37.74 -8.83
C GLU A 226 4.06 -36.86 -7.62
N ASP A 227 3.97 -35.54 -7.79
CA ASP A 227 3.66 -34.59 -6.68
C ASP A 227 2.17 -34.23 -6.56
N VAL A 228 1.32 -34.69 -7.49
CA VAL A 228 -0.15 -34.47 -7.45
C VAL A 228 -0.87 -35.57 -6.63
N ASP A 229 -0.19 -36.66 -6.29
CA ASP A 229 -0.72 -37.81 -5.54
C ASP A 229 -0.27 -37.86 -4.05
N ARG A 230 0.23 -36.73 -3.50
CA ARG A 230 0.51 -36.54 -2.06
C ARG A 230 -0.29 -35.40 -1.45
#